data_AF-A0A7R9END3-F1
#
_entry.id   AF-A0A7R9END3-F1
#
_cell.length_a   1.000
_cell.length_b   1.000
_cell.length_c   1.000
_cell.angle_alpha   90.00
_cell.angle_beta   90.00
_cell.angle_gamma   90.00
#
_symmetry.space_group_name_H-M   'P 1'
#
loop_
_entity.id
_entity.type
_entity.pdbx_description
1 polymer ?
#
loop_
_entity_poly.entity_id
_entity_poly.type
_entity_poly.pdbx_seq_one_letter_code
_entity_poly.pdbx_strand_id
1 'polypeptide(L)'
;MLVPLSLFQNDVGSNADSQLNPVIKVLPKLRTWFPKLIIATDVRSQVCLCPYTEHGHCGILGPDGVIDNPASIERIAQIALAYAKAGAHIIAPSDMMDGRISAIKGALQGAGLGNKTAVLSYSAKFASGFYGPFRDVTKSAPRFGDRKCYQLPPGSKGLAARATARDVAEGCDMLMVKPGLAYLDIVKQTKDAHPEYPLFVYQVSGEYAMMYHAAKAGALDLRAVLEEVLLSMRRAGGDCIITYFTPLILDWLHPRSKF
;
A
#
# COMPACT_ATOMS: atom_id res chain seq x y z
N MET A 1 1.04 -8.27 3.98
CA MET A 1 1.19 -6.83 4.27
C MET A 1 0.63 -6.54 5.64
N LEU A 2 1.39 -5.90 6.53
CA LEU A 2 0.94 -5.59 7.90
C LEU A 2 0.27 -4.20 7.97
N VAL A 3 -0.88 -4.11 8.65
CA VAL A 3 -1.61 -2.86 8.94
C VAL A 3 -2.09 -2.90 10.40
N PRO A 4 -1.72 -1.95 11.28
CA PRO A 4 -2.12 -1.91 12.68
C PRO A 4 -3.53 -1.32 12.88
N LEU A 5 -4.16 -1.65 14.00
CA LEU A 5 -5.58 -1.38 14.27
C LEU A 5 -5.90 -0.34 15.35
N SER A 6 -4.98 0.00 16.28
CA SER A 6 -5.20 1.09 17.24
C SER A 6 -3.99 1.37 18.13
N LEU A 7 -3.58 2.64 18.17
CA LEU A 7 -2.72 3.27 19.19
C LEU A 7 -3.19 4.71 19.35
N PHE A 8 -2.79 5.37 20.43
CA PHE A 8 -3.15 6.75 20.72
C PHE A 8 -2.75 7.70 19.56
N GLN A 9 -3.66 8.61 19.21
CA GLN A 9 -3.59 9.49 18.04
C GLN A 9 -3.04 10.87 18.46
N ASN A 10 -2.13 11.46 17.69
CA ASN A 10 -1.68 12.85 17.82
C ASN A 10 -1.26 13.43 16.46
N ASP A 11 -1.13 14.75 16.36
CA ASP A 11 -0.97 15.50 15.10
C ASP A 11 0.22 15.08 14.23
N VAL A 12 1.23 14.44 14.82
CA VAL A 12 2.46 14.01 14.12
C VAL A 12 2.59 12.49 14.00
N GLY A 13 1.60 11.73 14.49
CA GLY A 13 1.63 10.28 14.51
C GLY A 13 2.81 9.71 15.30
N SER A 14 3.10 10.19 16.51
CA SER A 14 4.26 9.76 17.32
C SER A 14 4.25 8.26 17.65
N ASN A 15 3.07 7.63 17.70
CA ASN A 15 2.95 6.19 17.93
C ASN A 15 3.21 5.33 16.69
N ALA A 16 3.62 5.98 15.62
CA ALA A 16 4.11 5.32 14.45
C ALA A 16 5.32 4.44 14.78
N ASP A 17 6.48 5.03 14.85
CA ASP A 17 7.75 4.37 15.06
C ASP A 17 8.00 4.00 16.53
N SER A 18 6.99 4.09 17.40
CA SER A 18 7.15 3.77 18.81
C SER A 18 7.33 2.27 19.06
N GLN A 19 8.05 1.92 20.11
CA GLN A 19 8.20 0.52 20.54
C GLN A 19 6.87 -0.12 20.93
N LEU A 20 5.84 0.69 21.21
CA LEU A 20 4.49 0.22 21.49
C LEU A 20 3.78 -0.27 20.23
N ASN A 21 4.27 0.09 19.04
CA ASN A 21 3.59 -0.19 17.80
C ASN A 21 3.48 -1.69 17.49
N PRO A 22 2.28 -2.22 17.21
CA PRO A 22 2.10 -3.63 16.87
C PRO A 22 2.97 -4.09 15.70
N VAL A 23 3.17 -3.24 14.68
CA VAL A 23 4.02 -3.57 13.52
C VAL A 23 5.47 -3.74 13.98
N ILE A 24 6.01 -2.79 14.75
CA ILE A 24 7.39 -2.88 15.27
C ILE A 24 7.56 -4.07 16.21
N LYS A 25 6.57 -4.36 17.05
CA LYS A 25 6.59 -5.51 17.97
C LYS A 25 6.55 -6.85 17.27
N VAL A 26 5.80 -6.96 16.17
CA VAL A 26 5.56 -8.23 15.48
C VAL A 26 6.63 -8.55 14.45
N LEU A 27 7.27 -7.54 13.84
CA LEU A 27 8.31 -7.73 12.83
C LEU A 27 9.44 -8.68 13.28
N PRO A 28 10.12 -8.50 14.42
CA PRO A 28 11.18 -9.41 14.85
C PRO A 28 10.63 -10.82 15.15
N LYS A 29 9.41 -10.92 15.67
CA LYS A 29 8.76 -12.22 15.91
C LYS A 29 8.49 -12.97 14.62
N LEU A 30 7.97 -12.30 13.59
CA LEU A 30 7.73 -12.90 12.28
C LEU A 30 9.04 -13.32 11.59
N ARG A 31 10.11 -12.54 11.75
CA ARG A 31 11.44 -12.91 11.24
C ARG A 31 11.95 -14.19 11.89
N THR A 32 11.72 -14.37 13.19
CA THR A 32 12.10 -15.60 13.92
C THR A 32 11.19 -16.78 13.59
N TRP A 33 9.86 -16.58 13.59
CA TRP A 33 8.89 -17.66 13.38
C TRP A 33 8.85 -18.15 11.94
N PHE A 34 9.06 -17.24 10.97
CA PHE A 34 8.96 -17.53 9.55
C PHE A 34 10.16 -16.95 8.79
N PRO A 35 11.37 -17.54 8.91
CA PRO A 35 12.59 -16.95 8.36
C PRO A 35 12.59 -16.83 6.83
N LYS A 36 11.81 -17.67 6.14
CA LYS A 36 11.64 -17.63 4.68
C LYS A 36 10.54 -16.67 4.21
N LEU A 37 9.76 -16.10 5.12
CA LEU A 37 8.67 -15.19 4.77
C LEU A 37 9.22 -13.80 4.44
N ILE A 38 8.89 -13.31 3.24
CA ILE A 38 9.13 -11.92 2.87
C ILE A 38 8.07 -11.05 3.54
N ILE A 39 8.53 -10.05 4.28
CA ILE A 39 7.68 -9.18 5.10
C ILE A 39 7.68 -7.78 4.49
N ALA A 40 6.53 -7.41 3.92
CA ALA A 40 6.24 -6.06 3.46
C ALA A 40 5.37 -5.31 4.47
N THR A 41 5.78 -4.09 4.81
CA THR A 41 5.04 -3.16 5.67
C THR A 41 4.52 -1.99 4.87
N ASP A 42 3.23 -1.67 5.05
CA ASP A 42 2.64 -0.45 4.50
C ASP A 42 3.20 0.74 5.27
N VAL A 43 3.90 1.67 4.63
CA VAL A 43 4.21 2.97 5.26
C VAL A 43 3.05 3.90 4.98
N ARG A 44 1.96 3.56 5.67
CA ARG A 44 0.68 4.25 5.71
C ARG A 44 -0.08 3.81 6.95
N SER A 45 0.33 2.71 7.57
CA SER A 45 -0.01 2.38 8.94
C SER A 45 0.35 3.47 9.94
N GLN A 46 1.14 4.49 9.57
CA GLN A 46 1.54 5.50 10.55
C GLN A 46 1.86 6.91 10.03
N VAL A 47 1.86 7.12 8.72
CA VAL A 47 1.63 8.45 8.09
C VAL A 47 0.48 8.38 7.09
N CYS A 48 -0.46 7.45 7.29
CA CYS A 48 -1.83 7.94 7.29
C CYS A 48 -2.00 8.45 8.70
N LEU A 49 -2.01 9.75 8.88
CA LEU A 49 -2.59 10.37 10.06
C LEU A 49 -4.12 10.03 10.15
N CYS A 50 -4.67 9.26 9.21
CA CYS A 50 -6.03 8.72 9.15
C CYS A 50 -6.52 7.95 10.40
N PRO A 51 -5.74 7.02 10.98
CA PRO A 51 -6.07 6.35 12.23
C PRO A 51 -5.27 6.90 13.41
N TYR A 52 -4.51 8.01 13.24
CA TYR A 52 -3.55 8.50 14.24
C TYR A 52 -3.47 10.02 14.39
N THR A 53 -4.28 10.82 13.72
CA THR A 53 -4.50 12.25 13.98
C THR A 53 -5.94 12.52 14.25
N GLU A 54 -6.19 13.64 14.90
CA GLU A 54 -7.54 14.14 15.09
C GLU A 54 -8.25 14.41 13.75
N HIS A 55 -7.54 14.72 12.66
CA HIS A 55 -8.14 15.15 11.38
C HIS A 55 -8.33 14.03 10.35
N GLY A 56 -7.47 13.01 10.34
CA GLY A 56 -7.65 11.82 9.52
C GLY A 56 -7.05 11.87 8.09
N HIS A 57 -6.08 12.76 7.83
CA HIS A 57 -5.42 12.93 6.52
C HIS A 57 -4.13 12.08 6.38
N CYS A 58 -3.46 12.07 5.21
CA CYS A 58 -2.24 11.26 4.97
C CYS A 58 -0.92 12.00 5.19
N GLY A 59 -0.94 13.18 5.79
CA GLY A 59 0.24 14.02 6.00
C GLY A 59 -0.01 15.01 7.12
N ILE A 60 1.06 15.64 7.59
CA ILE A 60 1.02 16.70 8.59
C ILE A 60 0.31 17.90 7.94
N LEU A 61 -0.62 18.52 8.67
CA LEU A 61 -1.30 19.73 8.20
C LEU A 61 -0.59 20.97 8.75
N GLY A 62 -0.44 21.98 7.89
CA GLY A 62 -0.03 23.31 8.28
C GLY A 62 -1.15 24.07 9.02
N PRO A 63 -0.86 25.28 9.52
CA PRO A 63 -1.83 26.12 10.24
C PRO A 63 -3.07 26.49 9.41
N ASP A 64 -2.96 26.43 8.08
CA ASP A 64 -4.01 26.71 7.09
C ASP A 64 -4.86 25.48 6.74
N GLY A 65 -4.58 24.31 7.34
CA GLY A 65 -5.26 23.05 7.06
C GLY A 65 -4.84 22.38 5.75
N VAL A 66 -3.80 22.90 5.08
CA VAL A 66 -3.19 22.30 3.89
C VAL A 66 -2.09 21.34 4.30
N ILE A 67 -1.80 20.32 3.50
CA ILE A 67 -0.72 19.37 3.80
C ILE A 67 0.63 20.07 3.71
N ASP A 68 1.38 20.03 4.81
CA ASP A 68 2.79 20.37 4.85
C ASP A 68 3.60 19.18 4.28
N ASN A 69 3.87 19.24 2.98
CA ASN A 69 4.57 18.17 2.29
C ASN A 69 6.00 17.94 2.81
N PRO A 70 6.86 18.98 2.98
CA PRO A 70 8.18 18.81 3.58
C PRO A 70 8.18 18.10 4.95
N ALA A 71 7.34 18.54 5.89
CA ALA A 71 7.26 17.90 7.20
C ALA A 71 6.72 16.45 7.10
N SER A 72 5.76 16.23 6.19
CA SER A 72 5.18 14.91 5.95
C SER A 72 6.21 13.91 5.43
N ILE A 73 7.01 14.27 4.41
CA ILE A 73 7.97 13.33 3.80
C ILE A 73 9.11 12.98 4.76
N GLU A 74 9.55 13.93 5.59
CA GLU A 74 10.55 13.66 6.62
C GLU A 74 10.01 12.65 7.64
N ARG A 75 8.78 12.86 8.11
CA ARG A 75 8.13 11.95 9.06
C ARG A 75 7.93 10.55 8.45
N ILE A 76 7.52 10.47 7.19
CA ILE A 76 7.38 9.20 6.44
C ILE A 76 8.71 8.45 6.39
N ALA A 77 9.81 9.15 6.12
CA ALA A 77 11.14 8.55 6.04
C ALA A 77 11.61 8.01 7.41
N GLN A 78 11.37 8.73 8.50
CA GLN A 78 11.68 8.26 9.86
C GLN A 78 10.97 6.93 10.18
N ILE A 79 9.70 6.83 9.81
CA ILE A 79 8.87 5.65 10.06
C ILE A 79 9.31 4.47 9.20
N ALA A 80 9.55 4.71 7.91
CA ALA A 80 10.11 3.70 7.02
C ALA A 80 11.42 3.13 7.58
N LEU A 81 12.28 4.01 8.09
CA LEU A 81 13.54 3.61 8.72
C LEU A 81 13.32 2.78 9.98
N ALA A 82 12.38 3.16 10.85
CA ALA A 82 12.05 2.39 12.06
C ALA A 82 11.57 0.97 11.73
N TYR A 83 10.74 0.82 10.70
CA TYR A 83 10.28 -0.48 10.22
C TYR A 83 11.40 -1.32 9.62
N ALA A 84 12.28 -0.71 8.83
CA ALA A 84 13.44 -1.37 8.28
C ALA A 84 14.35 -1.90 9.40
N LYS A 85 14.62 -1.07 10.42
CA LYS A 85 15.38 -1.45 11.62
C LYS A 85 14.72 -2.58 12.41
N ALA A 86 13.39 -2.61 12.48
CA ALA A 86 12.63 -3.68 13.15
C ALA A 86 12.61 -5.01 12.35
N GLY A 87 13.07 -5.01 11.09
CA GLY A 87 13.23 -6.22 10.28
C GLY A 87 12.28 -6.33 9.09
N ALA A 88 11.68 -5.22 8.63
CA ALA A 88 10.92 -5.22 7.39
C ALA A 88 11.85 -5.37 6.17
N HIS A 89 11.47 -6.25 5.23
CA HIS A 89 12.20 -6.45 3.97
C HIS A 89 11.79 -5.45 2.90
N ILE A 90 10.50 -5.11 2.88
CA ILE A 90 9.91 -4.22 1.89
C ILE A 90 9.13 -3.14 2.64
N ILE A 91 9.44 -1.89 2.32
CA ILE A 91 8.74 -0.69 2.77
C ILE A 91 7.83 -0.24 1.63
N ALA A 92 6.53 -0.16 1.88
CA ALA A 92 5.55 0.16 0.85
C ALA A 92 4.81 1.46 1.17
N PRO A 93 5.36 2.64 0.83
CA PRO A 93 4.74 3.93 1.13
C PRO A 93 3.47 4.16 0.32
N SER A 94 2.35 4.41 1.00
CA SER A 94 1.04 4.60 0.34
C SER A 94 0.38 5.95 0.62
N ASP A 95 1.13 6.92 1.07
CA ASP A 95 0.73 8.30 1.38
C ASP A 95 0.37 9.16 0.14
N MET A 96 1.05 8.94 -1.00
CA MET A 96 0.98 9.75 -2.24
C MET A 96 1.58 11.16 -2.16
N MET A 97 2.46 11.43 -1.19
CA MET A 97 3.18 12.70 -1.10
C MET A 97 4.24 12.84 -2.18
N ASP A 98 4.59 14.07 -2.52
CA ASP A 98 5.58 14.35 -3.54
C ASP A 98 6.97 14.30 -2.91
N GLY A 99 7.91 13.52 -3.47
CA GLY A 99 9.28 13.40 -2.94
C GLY A 99 9.49 12.35 -1.85
N ARG A 100 8.45 11.60 -1.44
CA ARG A 100 8.60 10.64 -0.32
C ARG A 100 9.55 9.49 -0.62
N ILE A 101 9.70 9.07 -1.88
CA ILE A 101 10.54 7.92 -2.23
C ILE A 101 12.01 8.30 -2.04
N SER A 102 12.39 9.49 -2.51
CA SER A 102 13.73 10.03 -2.31
C SER A 102 14.06 10.16 -0.82
N ALA A 103 13.14 10.71 -0.02
CA ALA A 103 13.30 10.84 1.42
C ALA A 103 13.50 9.47 2.11
N ILE A 104 12.68 8.47 1.77
CA ILE A 104 12.80 7.11 2.31
C ILE A 104 14.15 6.48 1.90
N LYS A 105 14.53 6.55 0.62
CA LYS A 105 15.80 5.96 0.15
C LYS A 105 16.99 6.63 0.80
N GLY A 106 16.98 7.95 0.96
CA GLY A 106 18.02 8.70 1.69
C GLY A 106 18.15 8.24 3.15
N ALA A 107 17.04 8.10 3.87
CA ALA A 107 17.03 7.61 5.25
C ALA A 107 17.55 6.17 5.37
N LEU A 108 17.17 5.27 4.46
CA LEU A 108 17.64 3.88 4.43
C LEU A 108 19.13 3.80 4.12
N GLN A 109 19.63 4.59 3.16
CA GLN A 109 21.05 4.65 2.81
C GLN A 109 21.88 5.19 3.97
N GLY A 110 21.46 6.31 4.58
CA GLY A 110 22.15 6.92 5.72
C GLY A 110 22.25 5.99 6.94
N ALA A 111 21.34 5.02 7.06
CA ALA A 111 21.36 4.01 8.11
C ALA A 111 22.03 2.68 7.73
N GLY A 112 22.64 2.57 6.54
CA GLY A 112 23.27 1.33 6.06
C GLY A 112 22.29 0.19 5.76
N LEU A 113 21.02 0.53 5.46
CA LEU A 113 19.94 -0.40 5.12
C LEU A 113 19.54 -0.35 3.64
N GLY A 114 20.14 0.54 2.85
CA GLY A 114 19.78 0.75 1.44
C GLY A 114 19.89 -0.49 0.53
N ASN A 115 20.71 -1.48 0.89
CA ASN A 115 20.86 -2.76 0.18
C ASN A 115 20.16 -3.94 0.86
N LYS A 116 19.45 -3.70 1.97
CA LYS A 116 18.77 -4.74 2.77
C LYS A 116 17.25 -4.58 2.75
N THR A 117 16.77 -3.39 2.41
CA THR A 117 15.35 -3.05 2.44
C THR A 117 14.95 -2.44 1.10
N ALA A 118 13.98 -3.07 0.45
CA ALA A 118 13.43 -2.60 -0.82
C ALA A 118 12.25 -1.64 -0.59
N VAL A 119 12.00 -0.76 -1.56
CA VAL A 119 10.91 0.21 -1.55
C VAL A 119 9.90 -0.13 -2.65
N LEU A 120 8.68 -0.48 -2.25
CA LEU A 120 7.54 -0.77 -3.12
C LEU A 120 6.61 0.45 -3.17
N SER A 121 6.79 1.31 -4.17
CA SER A 121 5.98 2.53 -4.25
C SER A 121 4.54 2.22 -4.65
N TYR A 122 3.59 2.82 -3.93
CA TYR A 122 2.22 3.01 -4.43
C TYR A 122 2.20 4.12 -5.48
N SER A 123 2.89 3.89 -6.59
CA SER A 123 3.19 4.90 -7.60
C SER A 123 1.95 5.46 -8.29
N ALA A 124 0.96 4.62 -8.56
CA ALA A 124 -0.31 5.03 -9.14
C ALA A 124 -1.46 4.64 -8.21
N LYS A 125 -1.74 5.50 -7.22
CA LYS A 125 -2.85 5.32 -6.29
C LYS A 125 -3.96 6.34 -6.49
N PHE A 126 -5.13 5.85 -6.85
CA PHE A 126 -6.29 6.67 -7.20
C PHE A 126 -7.24 6.93 -6.03
N ALA A 127 -7.96 8.05 -6.10
CA ALA A 127 -9.05 8.43 -5.22
C ALA A 127 -10.31 7.63 -5.59
N SER A 128 -10.43 6.42 -5.05
CA SER A 128 -11.46 5.45 -5.47
C SER A 128 -12.57 5.24 -4.44
N GLY A 129 -13.78 4.95 -4.94
CA GLY A 129 -14.91 4.45 -4.14
C GLY A 129 -14.73 3.02 -3.62
N PHE A 130 -13.83 2.22 -4.21
CA PHE A 130 -13.59 0.82 -3.80
C PHE A 130 -12.87 0.68 -2.44
N TYR A 131 -12.57 1.77 -1.73
CA TYR A 131 -11.92 1.72 -0.43
C TYR A 131 -12.87 1.61 0.76
N GLY A 132 -14.19 1.60 0.56
CA GLY A 132 -15.19 1.56 1.64
C GLY A 132 -14.89 0.50 2.70
N PRO A 133 -14.89 -0.80 2.35
CA PRO A 133 -14.70 -1.87 3.35
C PRO A 133 -13.33 -1.82 4.06
N PHE A 134 -12.28 -1.33 3.38
CA PHE A 134 -10.98 -1.10 4.01
C PHE A 134 -11.06 -0.01 5.09
N ARG A 135 -11.75 1.11 4.79
CA ARG A 135 -11.90 2.23 5.73
C ARG A 135 -12.64 1.81 6.99
N ASP A 136 -13.62 0.91 6.87
CA ASP A 136 -14.37 0.36 8.00
C ASP A 136 -13.47 -0.48 8.91
N VAL A 137 -12.65 -1.36 8.31
CA VAL A 137 -11.72 -2.23 9.04
C VAL A 137 -10.59 -1.44 9.70
N THR A 138 -10.02 -0.46 9.00
CA THR A 138 -8.86 0.31 9.50
C THR A 138 -9.26 1.58 10.26
N LYS A 139 -10.56 1.82 10.48
CA LYS A 139 -11.11 3.04 11.09
C LYS A 139 -10.46 4.32 10.55
N SER A 140 -10.22 4.37 9.25
CA SER A 140 -9.38 5.40 8.62
C SER A 140 -10.19 6.35 7.73
N ALA A 141 -11.49 6.48 7.94
CA ALA A 141 -12.28 7.50 7.23
C ALA A 141 -11.77 8.90 7.63
N PRO A 142 -11.55 9.82 6.67
CA PRO A 142 -11.20 11.20 7.02
C PRO A 142 -12.32 11.83 7.85
N ARG A 143 -12.00 12.60 8.89
CA ARG A 143 -13.03 13.25 9.75
C ARG A 143 -13.68 14.44 9.05
N PHE A 144 -12.96 15.12 8.17
CA PHE A 144 -13.46 16.17 7.30
C PHE A 144 -12.76 16.14 5.93
N GLY A 145 -13.38 16.74 4.90
CA GLY A 145 -12.83 16.81 3.55
C GLY A 145 -12.72 15.45 2.83
N ASP A 146 -11.88 15.41 1.80
CA ASP A 146 -11.59 14.17 1.06
C ASP A 146 -10.08 14.00 0.81
N ARG A 147 -9.72 12.97 0.04
CA ARG A 147 -8.33 12.62 -0.26
C ARG A 147 -7.90 12.98 -1.67
N LYS A 148 -8.73 13.72 -2.41
CA LYS A 148 -8.51 14.03 -3.83
C LYS A 148 -7.34 14.99 -4.05
N CYS A 149 -6.89 15.69 -3.01
CA CYS A 149 -5.74 16.60 -3.08
C CYS A 149 -4.38 15.89 -3.18
N TYR A 150 -4.32 14.58 -2.95
CA TYR A 150 -3.07 13.80 -3.06
C TYR A 150 -3.27 12.43 -3.72
N GLN A 151 -4.44 11.80 -3.57
CA GLN A 151 -4.77 10.62 -4.37
C GLN A 151 -5.15 11.05 -5.79
N LEU A 152 -4.68 10.30 -6.78
CA LEU A 152 -4.88 10.64 -8.18
C LEU A 152 -6.37 10.64 -8.54
N PRO A 153 -6.89 11.63 -9.28
CA PRO A 153 -8.25 11.59 -9.79
C PRO A 153 -8.43 10.37 -10.72
N PRO A 154 -9.56 9.63 -10.64
CA PRO A 154 -9.77 8.39 -11.40
C PRO A 154 -9.50 8.49 -12.91
N GLY A 155 -9.87 9.60 -13.55
CA GLY A 155 -9.67 9.79 -14.99
C GLY A 155 -8.25 10.24 -15.40
N SER A 156 -7.35 10.49 -14.44
CA SER A 156 -6.08 11.17 -14.70
C SER A 156 -4.93 10.22 -15.03
N LYS A 157 -5.01 9.58 -16.20
CA LYS A 157 -3.95 8.69 -16.74
C LYS A 157 -2.57 9.36 -16.84
N GLY A 158 -2.53 10.63 -17.26
CA GLY A 158 -1.28 11.39 -17.38
C GLY A 158 -0.60 11.68 -16.03
N LEU A 159 -1.38 11.92 -14.96
CA LEU A 159 -0.81 12.10 -13.62
C LEU A 159 -0.24 10.79 -13.09
N ALA A 160 -0.89 9.66 -13.37
CA ALA A 160 -0.37 8.33 -13.00
C ALA A 160 0.97 8.02 -13.69
N ALA A 161 1.10 8.37 -14.97
CA ALA A 161 2.38 8.24 -15.70
C ALA A 161 3.48 9.10 -15.06
N ARG A 162 3.17 10.38 -14.78
CA ARG A 162 4.12 11.31 -14.16
C ARG A 162 4.54 10.89 -12.76
N ALA A 163 3.59 10.48 -11.92
CA ALA A 163 3.88 10.01 -10.55
C ALA A 163 4.74 8.74 -10.56
N THR A 164 4.47 7.82 -11.47
CA THR A 164 5.27 6.61 -11.65
C THR A 164 6.69 6.94 -12.10
N ALA A 165 6.85 7.76 -13.14
CA ALA A 165 8.17 8.17 -13.63
C ALA A 165 8.97 8.91 -12.56
N ARG A 166 8.31 9.75 -11.75
CA ARG A 166 8.93 10.40 -10.59
C ARG A 166 9.45 9.37 -9.60
N ASP A 167 8.62 8.43 -9.16
CA ASP A 167 9.01 7.46 -8.14
C ASP A 167 10.15 6.54 -8.61
N VAL A 168 10.19 6.23 -9.92
CA VAL A 168 11.33 5.55 -10.57
C VAL A 168 12.59 6.41 -10.46
N ALA A 169 12.52 7.70 -10.82
CA ALA A 169 13.66 8.62 -10.73
C ALA A 169 14.13 8.84 -9.28
N GLU A 170 13.24 8.74 -8.30
CA GLU A 170 13.53 8.82 -6.86
C GLU A 170 14.11 7.52 -6.28
N GLY A 171 14.19 6.44 -7.07
CA GLY A 171 14.89 5.21 -6.70
C GLY A 171 14.02 4.16 -6.00
N CYS A 172 12.72 4.10 -6.27
CA CYS A 172 11.92 2.95 -5.84
C CYS A 172 12.43 1.65 -6.51
N ASP A 173 12.23 0.51 -5.85
CA ASP A 173 12.70 -0.80 -6.34
C ASP A 173 11.56 -1.58 -7.03
N MET A 174 10.31 -1.26 -6.71
CA MET A 174 9.11 -1.89 -7.26
C MET A 174 7.97 -0.86 -7.34
N LEU A 175 7.05 -1.07 -8.29
CA LEU A 175 5.93 -0.18 -8.58
C LEU A 175 4.59 -0.83 -8.20
N MET A 176 3.55 -0.02 -7.98
CA MET A 176 2.21 -0.54 -7.69
C MET A 176 1.08 0.35 -8.23
N VAL A 177 0.08 -0.29 -8.83
CA VAL A 177 -1.21 0.33 -9.17
C VAL A 177 -2.28 -0.07 -8.16
N LYS A 178 -3.04 0.93 -7.68
CA LYS A 178 -4.14 0.74 -6.73
C LYS A 178 -5.29 1.73 -6.99
N PRO A 179 -6.55 1.29 -7.17
CA PRO A 179 -7.05 -0.10 -7.24
C PRO A 179 -6.54 -0.91 -8.44
N GLY A 180 -6.89 -2.19 -8.50
CA GLY A 180 -6.41 -3.11 -9.54
C GLY A 180 -7.38 -3.23 -10.71
N LEU A 181 -8.57 -3.79 -10.47
CA LEU A 181 -9.51 -4.21 -11.51
C LEU A 181 -9.99 -3.04 -12.38
N ALA A 182 -10.32 -1.92 -11.76
CA ALA A 182 -10.81 -0.74 -12.47
C ALA A 182 -9.72 0.07 -13.19
N TYR A 183 -8.44 -0.31 -13.06
CA TYR A 183 -7.28 0.45 -13.54
C TYR A 183 -6.27 -0.44 -14.29
N LEU A 184 -6.72 -1.53 -14.92
CA LEU A 184 -5.86 -2.43 -15.70
C LEU A 184 -5.20 -1.73 -16.89
N ASP A 185 -5.81 -0.67 -17.43
CA ASP A 185 -5.22 0.19 -18.45
C ASP A 185 -4.01 0.98 -17.91
N ILE A 186 -4.04 1.37 -16.63
CA ILE A 186 -2.91 2.00 -15.95
C ILE A 186 -1.82 0.97 -15.62
N VAL A 187 -2.20 -0.27 -15.28
CA VAL A 187 -1.24 -1.38 -15.13
C VAL A 187 -0.48 -1.60 -16.44
N LYS A 188 -1.20 -1.72 -17.56
CA LYS A 188 -0.63 -1.85 -18.90
C LYS A 188 0.30 -0.70 -19.24
N GLN A 189 -0.18 0.54 -19.08
CA GLN A 189 0.63 1.74 -19.33
C GLN A 189 1.92 1.73 -18.51
N THR A 190 1.81 1.42 -17.22
CA THR A 190 2.95 1.45 -16.30
C THR A 190 3.97 0.37 -16.68
N LYS A 191 3.50 -0.84 -17.01
CA LYS A 191 4.39 -1.93 -17.41
C LYS A 191 5.07 -1.67 -18.75
N ASP A 192 4.36 -1.08 -19.71
CA ASP A 192 4.93 -0.73 -21.01
C ASP A 192 6.01 0.36 -20.89
N ALA A 193 5.80 1.34 -19.99
CA ALA A 193 6.75 2.44 -19.77
C ALA A 193 7.97 2.04 -18.92
N HIS A 194 7.81 1.09 -18.00
CA HIS A 194 8.83 0.64 -17.06
C HIS A 194 8.91 -0.90 -16.99
N PRO A 195 9.20 -1.60 -18.10
CA PRO A 195 9.19 -3.06 -18.16
C PRO A 195 10.21 -3.72 -17.22
N GLU A 196 11.30 -3.01 -16.91
CA GLU A 196 12.39 -3.44 -16.03
C GLU A 196 12.00 -3.50 -14.55
N TYR A 197 10.91 -2.83 -14.16
CA TYR A 197 10.45 -2.82 -12.77
C TYR A 197 9.39 -3.91 -12.51
N PRO A 198 9.48 -4.63 -11.38
CA PRO A 198 8.38 -5.48 -10.92
C PRO A 198 7.15 -4.64 -10.60
N LEU A 199 6.01 -5.01 -11.20
CA LEU A 199 4.75 -4.28 -11.04
C LEU A 199 3.76 -5.03 -10.15
N PHE A 200 3.39 -4.41 -9.04
CA PHE A 200 2.35 -4.92 -8.14
C PHE A 200 0.98 -4.38 -8.52
N VAL A 201 -0.05 -5.21 -8.38
CA VAL A 201 -1.44 -4.81 -8.54
C VAL A 201 -2.16 -5.09 -7.23
N TYR A 202 -2.79 -4.06 -6.66
CA TYR A 202 -3.55 -4.21 -5.41
C TYR A 202 -5.02 -4.45 -5.72
N GLN A 203 -5.49 -5.68 -5.50
CA GLN A 203 -6.91 -5.99 -5.51
C GLN A 203 -7.54 -5.53 -4.19
N VAL A 204 -8.28 -4.42 -4.24
CA VAL A 204 -8.68 -3.67 -3.04
C VAL A 204 -9.92 -4.26 -2.38
N SER A 205 -10.21 -3.78 -1.18
CA SER A 205 -11.28 -4.30 -0.33
C SER A 205 -12.66 -4.26 -0.98
N GLY A 206 -12.97 -3.21 -1.74
CA GLY A 206 -14.24 -3.08 -2.45
C GLY A 206 -14.35 -4.04 -3.62
N GLU A 207 -13.25 -4.31 -4.34
CA GLU A 207 -13.21 -5.31 -5.41
C GLU A 207 -13.39 -6.71 -4.83
N TYR A 208 -12.78 -6.99 -3.67
CA TYR A 208 -13.01 -8.22 -2.92
C TYR A 208 -14.49 -8.36 -2.51
N ALA A 209 -15.04 -7.35 -1.83
CA ALA A 209 -16.41 -7.38 -1.33
C ALA A 209 -17.42 -7.50 -2.48
N MET A 210 -17.20 -6.79 -3.58
CA MET A 210 -18.04 -6.85 -4.79
C MET A 210 -18.15 -8.28 -5.31
N MET A 211 -17.02 -8.98 -5.51
CA MET A 211 -17.04 -10.36 -6.01
C MET A 211 -17.62 -11.34 -4.98
N TYR A 212 -17.27 -11.18 -3.70
CA TYR A 212 -17.79 -12.02 -2.63
C TYR A 212 -19.33 -11.93 -2.51
N HIS A 213 -19.88 -10.72 -2.52
CA HIS A 213 -21.33 -10.52 -2.41
C HIS A 213 -22.08 -10.94 -3.69
N ALA A 214 -21.52 -10.69 -4.87
CA ALA A 214 -22.11 -11.16 -6.12
C ALA A 214 -22.18 -12.70 -6.17
N ALA A 215 -21.11 -13.38 -5.76
CA ALA A 215 -21.11 -14.84 -5.64
C ALA A 215 -22.13 -15.34 -4.62
N LYS A 216 -22.18 -14.72 -3.44
CA LYS A 216 -23.14 -15.08 -2.37
C LYS A 216 -24.59 -14.90 -2.82
N ALA A 217 -24.87 -13.91 -3.66
CA ALA A 217 -26.19 -13.68 -4.24
C ALA A 217 -26.52 -14.62 -5.42
N GLY A 218 -25.61 -15.51 -5.81
CA GLY A 218 -25.79 -16.42 -6.95
C GLY A 218 -25.64 -15.77 -8.32
N ALA A 219 -25.13 -14.53 -8.39
CA ALA A 219 -24.97 -13.81 -9.66
C ALA A 219 -23.77 -14.29 -10.47
N LEU A 220 -22.77 -14.91 -9.84
CA LEU A 220 -21.56 -15.44 -10.48
C LEU A 220 -20.95 -16.61 -9.71
N ASP A 221 -20.13 -17.41 -10.39
CA ASP A 221 -19.24 -18.38 -9.74
C ASP A 221 -17.96 -17.68 -9.27
N LEU A 222 -17.69 -17.69 -7.96
CA LEU A 222 -16.58 -16.95 -7.37
C LEU A 222 -15.22 -17.42 -7.91
N ARG A 223 -15.05 -18.73 -8.10
CA ARG A 223 -13.77 -19.29 -8.50
C ARG A 223 -13.44 -18.91 -9.93
N ALA A 224 -14.36 -19.15 -10.86
CA ALA A 224 -14.19 -18.82 -12.26
C ALA A 224 -13.89 -17.32 -12.44
N VAL A 225 -14.68 -16.44 -11.81
CA VAL A 225 -14.48 -14.99 -11.94
C VAL A 225 -13.20 -14.52 -11.27
N LEU A 226 -12.84 -15.06 -10.10
CA LEU A 226 -11.60 -14.67 -9.45
C LEU A 226 -10.38 -15.08 -10.27
N GLU A 227 -10.36 -16.30 -10.82
CA GLU A 227 -9.30 -16.76 -11.72
C GLU A 227 -9.19 -15.85 -12.96
N GLU A 228 -10.32 -15.46 -13.57
CA GLU A 228 -10.35 -14.54 -14.71
C GLU A 228 -9.82 -13.13 -14.36
N VAL A 229 -10.19 -12.61 -13.19
CA VAL A 229 -9.71 -11.30 -12.71
C VAL A 229 -8.21 -11.34 -12.44
N LEU A 230 -7.71 -12.37 -11.76
CA LEU A 230 -6.27 -12.52 -11.50
C LEU A 230 -5.48 -12.69 -12.80
N LEU A 231 -5.98 -13.49 -13.73
CA LEU A 231 -5.39 -13.64 -15.05
C LEU A 231 -5.38 -12.31 -15.81
N SER A 232 -6.44 -11.52 -15.70
CA SER A 232 -6.51 -10.19 -16.32
C SER A 232 -5.51 -9.20 -15.72
N MET A 233 -5.27 -9.26 -14.40
CA MET A 233 -4.21 -8.48 -13.74
C MET A 233 -2.82 -8.90 -14.22
N ARG A 234 -2.56 -10.21 -14.37
CA ARG A 234 -1.30 -10.72 -14.95
C ARG A 234 -1.14 -10.29 -16.41
N ARG A 235 -2.19 -10.44 -17.23
CA ARG A 235 -2.22 -10.06 -18.65
C ARG A 235 -1.95 -8.58 -18.86
N ALA A 236 -2.46 -7.73 -17.97
CA ALA A 236 -2.19 -6.30 -18.01
C ALA A 236 -0.72 -5.95 -17.70
N GLY A 237 0.08 -6.88 -17.17
CA GLY A 237 1.50 -6.67 -16.87
C GLY A 237 1.85 -6.65 -15.39
N GLY A 238 0.90 -6.92 -14.49
CA GLY A 238 1.17 -6.98 -13.06
C GLY A 238 1.89 -8.27 -12.69
N ASP A 239 3.15 -8.21 -12.25
CA ASP A 239 4.00 -9.33 -11.83
C ASP A 239 3.56 -9.97 -10.51
N CYS A 240 3.11 -9.12 -9.57
CA CYS A 240 2.70 -9.51 -8.24
C CYS A 240 1.28 -9.00 -7.95
N ILE A 241 0.46 -9.79 -7.27
CA ILE A 241 -0.92 -9.39 -6.93
C ILE A 241 -1.07 -9.40 -5.41
N ILE A 242 -1.49 -8.27 -4.85
CA ILE A 242 -1.90 -8.18 -3.44
C ILE A 242 -3.41 -8.36 -3.37
N THR A 243 -3.85 -9.48 -2.81
CA THR A 243 -5.28 -9.85 -2.75
C THR A 243 -5.68 -10.43 -1.39
N TYR A 244 -6.89 -10.10 -0.95
CA TYR A 244 -7.52 -10.68 0.23
C TYR A 244 -7.92 -12.15 0.02
N PHE A 245 -8.04 -12.60 -1.23
CA PHE A 245 -8.35 -13.99 -1.57
C PHE A 245 -7.12 -14.91 -1.48
N THR A 246 -5.94 -14.41 -1.08
CA THR A 246 -4.71 -15.23 -0.99
C THR A 246 -4.93 -16.56 -0.27
N PRO A 247 -5.57 -16.64 0.93
CA PRO A 247 -5.80 -17.94 1.59
C PRO A 247 -6.65 -18.90 0.75
N LEU A 248 -7.71 -18.39 0.12
CA LEU A 248 -8.62 -19.18 -0.72
C LEU A 248 -7.91 -19.71 -1.97
N ILE A 249 -7.10 -18.86 -2.62
CA ILE A 249 -6.30 -19.23 -3.80
C ILE A 249 -5.28 -20.32 -3.43
N LEU A 250 -4.62 -20.21 -2.27
CA LEU A 250 -3.66 -21.21 -1.81
C LEU A 250 -4.34 -22.57 -1.58
N ASP A 251 -5.55 -22.59 -1.01
CA ASP A 251 -6.32 -23.83 -0.85
C ASP A 251 -6.72 -24.46 -2.21
N TRP A 252 -6.88 -23.67 -3.28
CA TRP A 252 -7.14 -24.20 -4.63
C TRP A 252 -5.90 -24.74 -5.34
N LEU A 253 -4.76 -24.05 -5.20
CA LEU A 253 -3.49 -24.44 -5.82
C LEU A 253 -2.85 -25.64 -5.13
N HIS A 254 -3.04 -25.74 -3.81
CA HIS A 254 -2.61 -26.87 -3.01
C HIS A 254 -3.82 -27.42 -2.27
N PRO A 255 -4.65 -28.25 -2.94
CA PRO A 255 -5.77 -28.90 -2.28
C PRO A 255 -5.23 -29.60 -1.04
N ARG A 256 -5.69 -29.21 0.14
CA ARG A 256 -5.32 -29.94 1.36
C ARG A 256 -5.73 -31.38 1.10
N SER A 257 -4.73 -32.27 1.06
CA SER A 257 -4.92 -33.70 0.98
C SER A 257 -6.01 -34.07 1.98
N LYS A 258 -7.16 -34.53 1.49
CA LYS A 258 -8.21 -35.12 2.32
C LYS A 258 -7.74 -36.53 2.71
N PHE A 259 -6.76 -36.61 3.61
CA PHE A 259 -6.38 -37.82 4.32
C PHE A 259 -6.11 -37.45 5.78
#